data_AF-A0A149Q993-F1
#
_entry.id   AF-A0A149Q993-F1
#
_cell.length_a   1.000
_cell.length_b   1.000
_cell.length_c   1.000
_cell.angle_alpha   90.00
_cell.angle_beta   90.00
_cell.angle_gamma   90.00
#
_symmetry.space_group_name_H-M   'P 1'
#
loop_
_entity.id
_entity.type
_entity.pdbx_description
1 polymer ?
#
loop_
_entity_poly.entity_id
_entity_poly.type
_entity_poly.pdbx_seq_one_letter_code
_entity_poly.pdbx_strand_id
1 'polypeptide(L)'
;MSNVVYYFAGSGGDFMNPDGFTCTTYPREWQERYYNQNYLLIDPVVKRGLHNGLPFEWRDLKIEKGTPGYSMLMEGLDYSLGHAALSIPLLGTDGSRGLFAITSDDPRKFEGLARVSFVRDYQMLANYVHEAYLRITAFQANGVQDLSAEEKACLKLAAEGLLGHEIARKLKLSDPVVRLCLRVARHKLGAATTDMAILNANQLGVI
;
A
#
# COMPACT_ATOMS: atom_id res chain seq x y z
N MET A 1 5.13 21.33 9.03
CA MET A 1 5.43 19.94 8.65
C MET A 1 4.19 19.32 8.03
N SER A 2 4.34 18.28 7.22
CA SER A 2 3.23 17.52 6.64
C SER A 2 3.51 16.04 6.77
N ASN A 3 2.49 15.27 7.11
CA ASN A 3 2.59 13.82 7.23
C ASN A 3 1.65 13.14 6.25
N VAL A 4 1.95 11.89 5.94
CA VAL A 4 1.13 11.03 5.08
C VAL A 4 0.92 9.71 5.79
N VAL A 5 -0.30 9.20 5.72
CA VAL A 5 -0.66 7.86 6.17
C VAL A 5 -1.51 7.16 5.12
N TYR A 6 -1.21 5.90 4.87
CA TYR A 6 -2.05 4.97 4.12
C TYR A 6 -2.37 3.80 5.04
N TYR A 7 -3.67 3.53 5.19
CA TYR A 7 -4.20 2.42 5.95
C TYR A 7 -4.96 1.48 5.02
N PHE A 8 -4.61 0.19 5.05
CA PHE A 8 -5.38 -0.84 4.38
C PHE A 8 -6.38 -1.49 5.33
N ALA A 9 -7.66 -1.44 4.98
CA ALA A 9 -8.73 -1.91 5.85
C ALA A 9 -9.18 -3.35 5.56
N GLY A 10 -8.60 -4.03 4.58
CA GLY A 10 -8.99 -5.39 4.18
C GLY A 10 -9.90 -5.44 2.95
N SER A 11 -10.23 -6.66 2.54
CA SER A 11 -11.16 -6.99 1.44
C SER A 11 -12.18 -8.03 1.90
N GLY A 12 -13.44 -7.90 1.50
CA GLY A 12 -14.46 -8.90 1.84
C GLY A 12 -14.96 -8.79 3.29
N GLY A 13 -14.96 -9.90 4.04
CA GLY A 13 -15.52 -9.96 5.41
C GLY A 13 -14.57 -9.56 6.56
N ASP A 14 -13.26 -9.57 6.31
CA ASP A 14 -12.23 -9.24 7.31
C ASP A 14 -11.85 -7.75 7.23
N PHE A 15 -12.78 -6.90 7.65
CA PHE A 15 -12.52 -5.47 7.77
C PHE A 15 -11.79 -5.14 9.09
N MET A 16 -10.94 -4.11 9.06
CA MET A 16 -10.25 -3.55 10.24
C MET A 16 -9.26 -4.50 10.90
N ASN A 17 -8.39 -5.16 10.12
CA ASN A 17 -7.25 -5.86 10.69
C ASN A 17 -6.16 -4.83 11.11
N PRO A 18 -5.80 -4.70 12.39
CA PRO A 18 -4.72 -3.81 12.83
C PRO A 18 -3.33 -4.28 12.39
N ASP A 19 -3.17 -5.56 12.05
CA ASP A 19 -1.97 -6.09 11.40
C ASP A 19 -2.00 -5.88 9.88
N GLY A 20 -3.11 -5.33 9.36
CA GLY A 20 -3.22 -4.77 8.02
C GLY A 20 -2.23 -3.61 7.87
N PHE A 21 -1.32 -3.76 6.93
CA PHE A 21 -0.20 -2.86 6.72
C PHE A 21 -0.62 -1.37 6.72
N THR A 22 0.12 -0.59 7.50
CA THR A 22 0.02 0.87 7.56
C THR A 22 1.33 1.46 7.08
N CYS A 23 1.30 2.30 6.05
CA CYS A 23 2.44 3.09 5.60
C CYS A 23 2.26 4.51 6.13
N THR A 24 3.13 4.98 7.02
CA THR A 24 2.98 6.32 7.59
C THR A 24 4.30 7.03 7.83
N THR A 25 4.28 8.35 7.70
CA THR A 25 5.38 9.23 8.12
C THR A 25 5.17 9.79 9.52
N TYR A 26 4.11 9.38 10.24
CA TYR A 26 3.88 9.83 11.61
C TYR A 26 5.04 9.43 12.54
N PRO A 27 5.29 10.21 13.60
CA PRO A 27 6.29 9.85 14.61
C PRO A 27 6.04 8.45 15.17
N ARG A 28 7.12 7.72 15.44
CA ARG A 28 7.03 6.33 15.90
C ARG A 28 6.28 6.22 17.23
N GLU A 29 6.44 7.20 18.09
CA GLU A 29 5.76 7.31 19.39
C GLU A 29 4.24 7.38 19.21
N TRP A 30 3.76 8.09 18.18
CA TRP A 30 2.34 8.13 17.86
C TRP A 30 1.86 6.79 17.32
N GLN A 31 2.63 6.15 16.44
CA GLN A 31 2.28 4.83 15.89
C GLN A 31 2.12 3.79 17.00
N GLU A 32 3.09 3.73 17.92
CA GLU A 32 3.07 2.81 19.06
C GLU A 32 1.90 3.11 20.00
N ARG A 33 1.63 4.39 20.27
CA ARG A 33 0.49 4.79 21.10
C ARG A 33 -0.84 4.43 20.45
N TYR A 34 -0.99 4.70 19.16
CA TYR A 34 -2.18 4.39 18.38
C TYR A 34 -2.49 2.89 18.37
N TYR A 35 -1.45 2.07 18.20
CA TYR A 35 -1.56 0.60 18.25
C TYR A 35 -1.91 0.11 19.66
N ASN A 36 -1.14 0.50 20.67
CA ASN A 36 -1.31 0.02 22.05
C ASN A 36 -2.67 0.38 22.65
N GLN A 37 -3.26 1.50 22.25
CA GLN A 37 -4.57 1.95 22.71
C GLN A 37 -5.72 1.46 21.81
N ASN A 38 -5.44 0.65 20.78
CA ASN A 38 -6.42 0.18 19.80
C ASN A 38 -7.24 1.32 19.18
N TYR A 39 -6.59 2.45 18.88
CA TYR A 39 -7.28 3.65 18.39
C TYR A 39 -7.98 3.43 17.05
N LEU A 40 -7.54 2.47 16.25
CA LEU A 40 -8.22 2.05 15.02
C LEU A 40 -9.74 1.83 15.20
N LEU A 41 -10.15 1.21 16.31
CA LEU A 41 -11.56 0.85 16.57
C LEU A 41 -12.42 2.06 16.92
N ILE A 42 -11.81 3.13 17.42
CA ILE A 42 -12.51 4.35 17.85
C ILE A 42 -12.29 5.53 16.91
N ASP A 43 -11.38 5.40 15.93
CA ASP A 43 -11.00 6.48 15.03
C ASP A 43 -12.16 6.94 14.13
N PRO A 44 -12.65 8.18 14.31
CA PRO A 44 -13.75 8.72 13.54
C PRO A 44 -13.37 8.98 12.08
N VAL A 45 -12.09 9.23 11.78
CA VAL A 45 -11.57 9.41 10.42
C VAL A 45 -11.64 8.09 9.67
N VAL A 46 -11.17 6.99 10.28
CA VAL A 46 -11.25 5.64 9.69
C VAL A 46 -12.71 5.23 9.53
N LYS A 47 -13.55 5.43 10.54
CA LYS A 47 -15.00 5.15 10.45
C LYS A 47 -15.66 5.90 9.30
N ARG A 48 -15.43 7.21 9.18
CA ARG A 48 -15.98 8.02 8.08
C ARG A 48 -15.51 7.51 6.72
N GLY A 49 -14.20 7.26 6.58
CA GLY A 49 -13.57 6.89 5.33
C GLY A 49 -14.00 5.51 4.83
N LEU A 50 -14.22 4.54 5.72
CA LEU A 50 -14.66 3.21 5.28
C LEU A 50 -16.16 3.12 4.95
N HIS A 51 -16.96 4.11 5.32
CA HIS A 51 -18.40 4.16 5.02
C HIS A 51 -18.74 5.09 3.85
N ASN A 52 -17.85 6.01 3.45
CA ASN A 52 -18.12 7.01 2.41
C ASN A 52 -16.97 7.03 1.41
N GLY A 53 -17.27 7.08 0.11
CA GLY A 53 -16.26 7.04 -0.95
C GLY A 53 -15.69 8.40 -1.36
N LEU A 54 -16.11 9.50 -0.73
CA LEU A 54 -15.70 10.86 -1.15
C LEU A 54 -14.59 11.42 -0.24
N PRO A 55 -13.62 12.15 -0.80
CA PRO A 55 -12.62 12.88 -0.01
C PRO A 55 -13.28 13.83 1.00
N PHE A 56 -12.70 13.94 2.18
CA PHE A 56 -13.22 14.79 3.26
C PHE A 56 -12.09 15.34 4.13
N GLU A 57 -12.31 16.52 4.70
CA GLU A 57 -11.38 17.08 5.67
C GLU A 57 -11.75 16.66 7.09
N TRP A 58 -10.77 16.57 7.99
CA TRP A 58 -11.06 16.18 9.38
C TRP A 58 -11.95 17.21 10.09
N ARG A 59 -11.89 18.49 9.69
CA ARG A 59 -12.78 19.55 10.16
C ARG A 59 -14.26 19.31 9.80
N ASP A 60 -14.53 18.53 8.76
CA ASP A 60 -15.89 18.20 8.32
C ASP A 60 -16.51 17.08 9.20
N LEU A 61 -15.70 16.42 10.04
CA LEU A 61 -16.17 15.41 10.96
C LEU A 61 -16.91 16.07 12.13
N LYS A 62 -18.21 15.79 12.24
CA LYS A 62 -19.02 16.15 13.40
C LYS A 62 -18.73 15.16 14.53
N ILE A 63 -17.72 15.45 15.34
CA ILE A 63 -17.31 14.60 16.46
C ILE A 63 -17.78 15.24 17.76
N GLU A 64 -18.51 14.47 18.56
CA GLU A 64 -18.97 14.92 19.87
C GLU A 64 -17.80 15.04 20.86
N LYS A 65 -17.72 16.20 21.52
CA LYS A 65 -16.70 16.46 22.53
C LYS A 65 -16.86 15.51 23.71
N GLY A 66 -15.74 15.01 24.24
CA GLY A 66 -15.72 14.07 25.36
C GLY A 66 -15.82 12.59 24.95
N THR A 67 -16.02 12.30 23.66
CA THR A 67 -15.90 10.92 23.17
C THR A 67 -14.43 10.48 23.10
N PRO A 68 -14.13 9.17 23.22
CA PRO A 68 -12.76 8.67 23.08
C PRO A 68 -12.11 9.05 21.74
N GLY A 69 -12.88 9.02 20.64
CA GLY A 69 -12.40 9.42 19.32
C GLY A 69 -12.04 10.91 19.24
N TYR A 70 -12.80 11.79 19.92
CA TYR A 70 -12.44 13.21 20.04
C TYR A 70 -11.12 13.38 20.81
N SER A 71 -11.00 12.74 21.98
CA SER A 71 -9.79 12.85 22.81
C SER A 71 -8.55 12.36 22.08
N MET A 72 -8.66 11.26 21.32
CA MET A 72 -7.58 10.74 20.49
C MET A 72 -7.13 11.74 19.41
N LEU A 73 -8.05 12.39 18.71
CA LEU A 73 -7.67 13.40 17.71
C LEU A 73 -7.00 14.63 18.33
N MET A 74 -7.45 15.05 19.51
CA MET A 74 -6.80 16.14 20.24
C MET A 74 -5.39 15.76 20.68
N GLU A 75 -5.23 14.54 21.20
CA GLU A 75 -3.93 14.01 21.60
C GLU A 75 -2.96 13.94 20.42
N GLY A 76 -3.44 13.59 19.22
CA GLY A 76 -2.63 13.59 18.01
C GLY A 76 -1.99 14.95 17.69
N LEU A 77 -2.57 16.07 18.13
CA LEU A 77 -1.95 17.38 17.96
C LEU A 77 -0.64 17.50 18.75
N ASP A 78 -0.56 16.88 19.92
CA ASP A 78 0.64 16.87 20.77
C ASP A 78 1.80 16.09 20.12
N TYR A 79 1.48 15.22 19.16
CA TYR A 79 2.44 14.44 18.37
C TYR A 79 2.74 15.06 16.99
N SER A 80 2.45 16.34 16.79
CA SER A 80 2.73 17.05 15.52
C SER A 80 2.10 16.38 14.29
N LEU A 81 0.91 15.79 14.46
CA LEU A 81 0.16 15.25 13.33
C LEU A 81 -0.41 16.36 12.45
N GLY A 82 -0.48 17.60 12.92
CA GLY A 82 -0.90 18.77 12.14
C GLY A 82 -2.32 19.23 12.41
N HIS A 83 -2.62 20.44 11.96
CA HIS A 83 -3.88 21.16 12.23
C HIS A 83 -4.91 21.07 11.10
N ALA A 84 -4.49 20.64 9.92
CA ALA A 84 -5.37 20.36 8.79
C ALA A 84 -5.07 18.98 8.22
N ALA A 85 -6.10 18.31 7.75
CA ALA A 85 -5.96 17.00 7.15
C ALA A 85 -7.03 16.75 6.09
N LEU A 86 -6.62 16.08 5.01
CA LEU A 86 -7.47 15.61 3.94
C LEU A 86 -7.37 14.09 3.86
N SER A 87 -8.51 13.42 3.95
CA SER A 87 -8.62 11.98 3.83
C SER A 87 -9.31 11.60 2.52
N ILE A 88 -8.80 10.56 1.87
CA ILE A 88 -9.24 10.03 0.58
C ILE A 88 -9.54 8.54 0.76
N PRO A 89 -10.83 8.19 0.84
CA PRO A 89 -11.29 6.81 0.82
C PRO A 89 -10.93 6.13 -0.50
N LEU A 90 -10.55 4.85 -0.41
CA LEU A 90 -10.15 4.04 -1.55
C LEU A 90 -10.96 2.74 -1.56
N LEU A 91 -11.41 2.35 -2.75
CA LEU A 91 -12.15 1.12 -3.00
C LEU A 91 -11.52 0.41 -4.20
N GLY A 92 -10.95 -0.76 -3.98
CA GLY A 92 -10.44 -1.64 -5.02
C GLY A 92 -11.56 -2.39 -5.75
N THR A 93 -11.27 -2.84 -6.97
CA THR A 93 -12.22 -3.63 -7.78
C THR A 93 -12.49 -5.02 -7.20
N ASP A 94 -11.59 -5.52 -6.37
CA ASP A 94 -11.72 -6.75 -5.57
C ASP A 94 -12.55 -6.55 -4.29
N GLY A 95 -13.10 -5.35 -4.08
CA GLY A 95 -13.84 -4.98 -2.87
C GLY A 95 -12.94 -4.61 -1.69
N SER A 96 -11.63 -4.52 -1.89
CA SER A 96 -10.69 -4.02 -0.89
C SER A 96 -10.96 -2.55 -0.56
N ARG A 97 -10.69 -2.17 0.69
CA ARG A 97 -10.85 -0.78 1.15
C ARG A 97 -9.56 -0.27 1.73
N GLY A 98 -9.30 1.01 1.47
CA GLY A 98 -8.16 1.72 2.03
C GLY A 98 -8.55 3.14 2.40
N LEU A 99 -7.68 3.78 3.18
CA LEU A 99 -7.78 5.18 3.51
C LEU A 99 -6.41 5.81 3.40
N PHE A 100 -6.30 6.80 2.53
CA PHE A 100 -5.11 7.63 2.41
C PHE A 100 -5.40 8.98 3.05
N ALA A 101 -4.52 9.47 3.92
CA ALA A 101 -4.66 10.79 4.51
C ALA A 101 -3.35 11.56 4.49
N ILE A 102 -3.47 12.86 4.27
CA ILE A 102 -2.36 13.80 4.36
C ILE A 102 -2.73 14.85 5.38
N THR A 103 -1.76 15.15 6.23
CA THR A 103 -1.91 16.17 7.27
C THR A 103 -0.89 17.29 7.09
N SER A 104 -1.17 18.44 7.68
CA SER A 104 -0.33 19.62 7.63
C SER A 104 -0.48 20.46 8.88
N ASP A 105 0.63 21.04 9.33
CA ASP A 105 0.62 22.04 10.41
C ASP A 105 -0.03 23.36 9.97
N ASP A 106 -0.13 23.64 8.67
CA ASP A 106 -0.85 24.82 8.20
C ASP A 106 -2.38 24.55 8.24
N PRO A 107 -3.14 25.19 9.15
CA PRO A 107 -4.58 24.96 9.27
C PRO A 107 -5.35 25.33 7.99
N ARG A 108 -4.78 26.19 7.14
CA ARG A 108 -5.39 26.67 5.90
C ARG A 108 -4.95 25.89 4.67
N LYS A 109 -4.12 24.84 4.83
CA LYS A 109 -3.52 24.09 3.72
C LYS A 109 -4.54 23.63 2.68
N PHE A 110 -5.69 23.15 3.13
CA PHE A 110 -6.74 22.57 2.29
C PHE A 110 -7.94 23.51 2.09
N GLU A 111 -7.79 24.81 2.32
CA GLU A 111 -8.86 25.80 2.16
C GLU A 111 -8.86 26.44 0.76
N GLY A 112 -9.98 27.09 0.44
CA GLY A 112 -10.13 27.93 -0.75
C GLY A 112 -10.02 27.16 -2.08
N LEU A 113 -9.63 27.87 -3.14
CA LEU A 113 -9.51 27.31 -4.49
C LEU A 113 -8.40 26.25 -4.61
N ALA A 114 -7.38 26.31 -3.74
CA ALA A 114 -6.29 25.35 -3.72
C ALA A 114 -6.79 23.93 -3.35
N ARG A 115 -7.87 23.83 -2.55
CA ARG A 115 -8.52 22.57 -2.19
C ARG A 115 -8.80 21.68 -3.38
N VAL A 116 -9.37 22.25 -4.45
CA VAL A 116 -9.75 21.48 -5.65
C VAL A 116 -8.53 20.83 -6.30
N SER A 117 -7.41 21.56 -6.35
CA SER A 117 -6.16 21.03 -6.90
C SER A 117 -5.57 19.95 -6.01
N PHE A 118 -5.54 20.16 -4.68
CA PHE A 118 -5.05 19.16 -3.73
C PHE A 118 -5.88 17.88 -3.76
N VAL A 119 -7.21 17.98 -3.74
CA VAL A 119 -8.10 16.82 -3.81
C VAL A 119 -7.82 16.03 -5.09
N ARG A 120 -7.73 16.70 -6.25
CA ARG A 120 -7.44 16.05 -7.53
C ARG A 120 -6.09 15.30 -7.48
N ASP A 121 -5.03 16.00 -7.08
CA ASP A 121 -3.67 15.48 -7.15
C ASP A 121 -3.45 14.33 -6.16
N TYR A 122 -3.97 14.49 -4.93
CA TYR A 122 -3.86 13.45 -3.91
C TYR A 122 -4.78 12.27 -4.16
N GLN A 123 -5.92 12.46 -4.83
CA GLN A 123 -6.78 11.35 -5.21
C GLN A 123 -6.11 10.46 -6.27
N MET A 124 -5.37 11.05 -7.22
CA MET A 124 -4.54 10.25 -8.12
C MET A 124 -3.45 9.49 -7.33
N LEU A 125 -2.71 10.17 -6.47
CA LEU A 125 -1.65 9.55 -5.67
C LEU A 125 -2.18 8.40 -4.79
N ALA A 126 -3.30 8.61 -4.11
CA ALA A 126 -3.94 7.62 -3.25
C ALA A 126 -4.29 6.35 -4.03
N ASN A 127 -4.83 6.47 -5.25
CA ASN A 127 -5.13 5.32 -6.11
C ASN A 127 -3.86 4.55 -6.51
N TYR A 128 -2.79 5.25 -6.88
CA TYR A 128 -1.52 4.59 -7.20
C TYR A 128 -0.92 3.86 -6.00
N VAL A 129 -0.97 4.46 -4.80
CA VAL A 129 -0.51 3.83 -3.57
C VAL A 129 -1.33 2.58 -3.24
N HIS A 130 -2.66 2.67 -3.36
CA HIS A 130 -3.56 1.54 -3.11
C HIS A 130 -3.31 0.37 -4.06
N GLU A 131 -3.21 0.65 -5.35
CA GLU A 131 -2.93 -0.36 -6.38
C GLU A 131 -1.55 -1.00 -6.18
N ALA A 132 -0.53 -0.19 -5.85
CA ALA A 132 0.79 -0.71 -5.52
C ALA A 132 0.75 -1.63 -4.29
N TYR A 133 0.01 -1.23 -3.26
CA TYR A 133 -0.20 -2.03 -2.07
C TYR A 133 -0.85 -3.39 -2.40
N LEU A 134 -1.95 -3.39 -3.15
CA LEU A 134 -2.64 -4.62 -3.56
C LEU A 134 -1.73 -5.55 -4.36
N ARG A 135 -0.88 -5.01 -5.24
CA ARG A 135 0.11 -5.82 -5.99
C ARG A 135 1.13 -6.47 -5.06
N ILE A 136 1.67 -5.72 -4.10
CA ILE A 136 2.66 -6.21 -3.14
C ILE A 136 2.04 -7.27 -2.22
N THR A 137 0.82 -7.06 -1.72
CA THR A 137 0.17 -8.02 -0.82
C THR A 137 -0.37 -9.24 -1.54
N ALA A 138 -0.91 -9.11 -2.74
CA ALA A 138 -1.27 -10.26 -3.57
C ALA A 138 -0.04 -11.13 -3.85
N PHE A 139 1.13 -10.49 -4.02
CA PHE A 139 2.38 -11.18 -4.18
C PHE A 139 2.82 -11.93 -2.91
N GLN A 140 2.66 -11.32 -1.73
CA GLN A 140 2.96 -11.95 -0.46
C GLN A 140 1.98 -13.08 -0.08
N ALA A 141 0.68 -12.89 -0.31
CA ALA A 141 -0.40 -13.80 0.10
C ALA A 141 -0.50 -15.07 -0.77
N ASN A 142 -0.25 -14.96 -2.07
CA ASN A 142 -0.15 -16.14 -2.94
C ASN A 142 1.16 -16.92 -2.72
N GLY A 143 2.03 -16.40 -1.84
CA GLY A 143 3.41 -16.82 -1.72
C GLY A 143 4.20 -16.57 -3.00
N VAL A 144 5.50 -16.76 -2.90
CA VAL A 144 6.22 -17.27 -4.07
C VAL A 144 5.62 -18.63 -4.33
N GLN A 145 4.82 -18.79 -5.38
CA GLN A 145 4.61 -20.14 -5.89
C GLN A 145 6.01 -20.69 -6.15
N ASP A 146 6.36 -21.77 -5.45
CA ASP A 146 7.73 -22.26 -5.43
C ASP A 146 8.23 -22.37 -6.87
N LEU A 147 9.27 -21.60 -7.15
CA LEU A 147 9.91 -21.66 -8.44
C LEU A 147 10.55 -23.04 -8.54
N SER A 148 10.27 -23.76 -9.62
CA SER A 148 10.95 -25.02 -9.90
C SER A 148 12.46 -24.78 -10.02
N ALA A 149 13.25 -25.84 -9.91
CA ALA A 149 14.70 -25.73 -10.07
C ALA A 149 15.07 -25.14 -11.44
N GLU A 150 14.32 -25.50 -12.49
CA GLU A 150 14.47 -25.01 -13.85
C GLU A 150 14.09 -23.53 -13.96
N GLU A 151 13.02 -23.11 -13.29
CA GLU A 151 12.57 -21.70 -13.23
C GLU A 151 13.60 -20.82 -12.53
N LYS A 152 14.13 -21.25 -11.39
CA LYS A 152 15.21 -20.54 -10.68
C LYS A 152 16.47 -20.47 -11.55
N ALA A 153 16.85 -21.57 -12.21
CA ALA A 153 18.03 -21.60 -13.07
C ALA A 153 17.89 -20.66 -14.28
N CYS A 154 16.73 -20.63 -14.94
CA CYS A 154 16.47 -19.71 -16.04
C CYS A 154 16.51 -18.25 -15.57
N LEU A 155 15.91 -17.93 -14.40
CA LEU A 155 15.92 -16.56 -13.87
C LEU A 155 17.33 -16.10 -13.46
N LYS A 156 18.14 -16.97 -12.85
CA LYS A 156 19.54 -16.65 -12.47
C LYS A 156 20.37 -16.27 -13.68
N LEU A 157 20.27 -17.06 -14.74
CA LEU A 157 21.01 -16.77 -15.97
C LEU A 157 20.49 -15.52 -16.68
N ALA A 158 19.18 -15.25 -16.61
CA ALA A 158 18.64 -13.97 -17.07
C ALA A 158 19.13 -12.79 -16.24
N ALA A 159 19.28 -12.94 -14.91
CA ALA A 159 19.85 -11.94 -14.02
C ALA A 159 21.34 -11.68 -14.26
N GLU A 160 22.08 -12.70 -14.73
CA GLU A 160 23.46 -12.57 -15.24
C GLU A 160 23.53 -11.84 -16.60
N GLY A 161 22.37 -11.50 -17.22
CA GLY A 161 22.28 -10.79 -18.49
C GLY A 161 22.26 -11.67 -19.74
N LEU A 162 22.11 -12.99 -19.59
CA LEU A 162 22.07 -13.90 -20.75
C LEU A 162 20.74 -13.79 -21.50
N LEU A 163 20.83 -13.86 -22.83
CA LEU A 163 19.66 -13.94 -23.71
C LEU A 163 19.06 -15.35 -23.71
N GLY A 164 17.77 -15.47 -24.04
CA GLY A 164 17.03 -16.74 -23.97
C GLY A 164 17.68 -17.92 -24.70
N HIS A 165 18.33 -17.68 -25.83
CA HIS A 165 19.05 -18.72 -26.59
C HIS A 165 20.37 -19.13 -25.91
N GLU A 166 21.02 -18.22 -25.20
CA GLU A 166 22.23 -18.51 -24.43
C GLU A 166 21.90 -19.31 -23.18
N ILE A 167 20.78 -18.98 -22.52
CA ILE A 167 20.20 -19.73 -21.42
C ILE A 167 19.85 -21.15 -21.88
N ALA A 168 19.19 -21.29 -23.04
CA ALA A 168 18.83 -22.57 -23.63
C ALA A 168 20.07 -23.45 -23.83
N ARG A 169 21.13 -22.89 -24.41
CA ARG A 169 22.42 -23.58 -24.58
C ARG A 169 23.05 -23.97 -23.23
N LYS A 170 23.07 -23.07 -22.24
CA LYS A 170 23.72 -23.30 -20.94
C LYS A 170 22.99 -24.35 -20.10
N LEU A 171 21.65 -24.40 -20.18
CA LEU A 171 20.81 -25.38 -19.48
C LEU A 171 20.52 -26.65 -20.30
N LYS A 172 20.99 -26.75 -21.55
CA LYS A 172 20.68 -27.84 -22.49
C LYS A 172 19.15 -28.01 -22.69
N LEU A 173 18.44 -26.90 -22.75
CA LEU A 173 17.00 -26.82 -23.03
C LEU A 173 16.78 -26.24 -24.42
N SER A 174 15.55 -26.34 -24.94
CA SER A 174 15.17 -25.65 -26.18
C SER A 174 14.70 -24.22 -25.91
N ASP A 175 14.87 -23.30 -26.86
CA ASP A 175 14.39 -21.92 -26.75
C ASP A 175 12.91 -21.80 -26.35
N PRO A 176 11.97 -22.60 -26.89
CA PRO A 176 10.58 -22.57 -26.45
C PRO A 176 10.41 -22.91 -24.97
N VAL A 177 11.18 -23.87 -24.45
CA VAL A 177 11.12 -24.28 -23.04
C VAL A 177 11.63 -23.16 -22.14
N VAL A 178 12.75 -22.50 -22.49
CA VAL A 178 13.25 -21.35 -21.74
C VAL A 178 12.25 -20.19 -21.74
N ARG A 179 11.63 -19.89 -22.89
CA ARG A 179 10.59 -18.85 -22.98
C ARG A 179 9.37 -19.17 -22.11
N LEU A 180 8.95 -20.43 -22.08
CA LEU A 180 7.85 -20.88 -21.23
C LEU A 180 8.23 -20.76 -19.75
N CYS A 181 9.42 -21.24 -19.39
CA CYS A 181 9.94 -21.22 -18.04
C CYS A 181 10.02 -19.79 -17.47
N LEU A 182 10.60 -18.85 -18.23
CA LEU A 182 10.64 -17.42 -17.85
C LEU A 182 9.23 -16.81 -17.77
N ARG A 183 8.29 -17.22 -18.63
CA ARG A 183 6.90 -16.74 -18.58
C ARG A 183 6.18 -17.24 -17.32
N VAL A 184 6.32 -18.52 -16.99
CA VAL A 184 5.74 -19.10 -15.78
C VAL A 184 6.35 -18.45 -14.56
N ALA A 185 7.67 -18.30 -14.52
CA ALA A 185 8.33 -17.63 -13.41
C ALA A 185 7.88 -16.18 -13.24
N ARG A 186 7.71 -15.41 -14.32
CA ARG A 186 7.09 -14.06 -14.26
C ARG A 186 5.69 -14.08 -13.66
N HIS A 187 4.85 -15.02 -14.10
CA HIS A 187 3.50 -15.17 -13.57
C HIS A 187 3.51 -15.51 -12.08
N LYS A 188 4.32 -16.49 -11.66
CA LYS A 188 4.53 -16.86 -10.25
C LYS A 188 5.09 -15.70 -9.42
N LEU A 189 5.91 -14.84 -10.03
CA LEU A 189 6.54 -13.70 -9.39
C LEU A 189 5.71 -12.41 -9.47
N GLY A 190 4.47 -12.46 -9.98
CA GLY A 190 3.61 -11.28 -10.13
C GLY A 190 4.19 -10.18 -11.03
N ALA A 191 5.07 -10.55 -11.98
CA ALA A 191 5.87 -9.61 -12.75
C ALA A 191 5.43 -9.52 -14.22
N ALA A 192 5.33 -8.29 -14.74
CA ALA A 192 5.00 -8.05 -16.15
C ALA A 192 6.20 -8.29 -17.08
N THR A 193 7.42 -8.00 -16.62
CA THR A 193 8.67 -8.17 -17.38
C THR A 193 9.64 -9.11 -16.68
N THR A 194 10.64 -9.61 -17.41
CA THR A 194 11.66 -10.50 -16.82
C THR A 194 12.51 -9.75 -15.80
N ASP A 195 12.79 -8.46 -16.04
CA ASP A 195 13.54 -7.61 -15.11
C ASP A 195 12.79 -7.40 -13.79
N MET A 196 11.47 -7.16 -13.86
CA MET A 196 10.63 -7.09 -12.65
C MET A 196 10.62 -8.43 -11.92
N ALA A 197 10.59 -9.56 -12.63
CA ALA A 197 10.67 -10.87 -12.00
C ALA A 197 12.01 -11.08 -11.28
N ILE A 198 13.12 -10.66 -11.89
CA ILE A 198 14.45 -10.74 -11.27
C ILE A 198 14.51 -9.89 -10.00
N LEU A 199 14.00 -8.66 -10.04
CA LEU A 199 13.93 -7.79 -8.86
C LEU A 199 13.11 -8.44 -7.72
N ASN A 200 11.92 -8.93 -8.05
CA ASN A 200 11.04 -9.59 -7.08
C ASN A 200 11.72 -10.84 -6.50
N ALA A 201 12.34 -11.68 -7.35
CA ALA A 201 13.03 -12.89 -6.92
C ALA A 201 14.22 -12.62 -5.99
N ASN A 202 14.99 -11.57 -6.24
CA ASN A 202 16.09 -11.13 -5.36
C ASN A 202 15.58 -10.63 -4.01
N GLN A 203 14.52 -9.81 -4.00
CA GLN A 203 13.94 -9.28 -2.76
C GLN A 203 13.42 -10.40 -1.84
N LEU A 204 12.97 -11.51 -2.43
CA LEU A 204 12.49 -12.69 -1.70
C LEU A 204 13.60 -13.69 -1.35
N GLY A 205 14.82 -13.49 -1.84
CA GLY A 205 15.94 -14.42 -1.63
C GLY A 205 15.75 -15.79 -2.29
N VAL A 206 14.98 -15.88 -3.37
CA VAL A 206 14.72 -17.16 -4.08
C VAL A 206 15.68 -17.43 -5.23
N ILE A 207 16.50 -16.45 -5.63
CA ILE A 207 17.65 -16.63 -6.53
C ILE A 207 18.92 -16.01 -5.96
#